data_AF-A0A660E4B4-F1
#
_entry.id   AF-A0A660E4B4-F1
#
_cell.length_a   1.000
_cell.length_b   1.000
_cell.length_c   1.000
_cell.angle_alpha   90.00
_cell.angle_beta   90.00
_cell.angle_gamma   90.00
#
_symmetry.space_group_name_H-M   'P 1'
#
loop_
_entity.id
_entity.type
_entity.pdbx_description
1 polymer ?
#
loop_
_entity_poly.entity_id
_entity_poly.type
_entity_poly.pdbx_seq_one_letter_code
_entity_poly.pdbx_strand_id
1 'polypeptide(L)'
;MSKANQLLNIEVGTFKRQGNKLTLELNHNQFRYDQLSELNELKQADSNFLQLVNVVEQDQKVVLTYTLPDKVKSLKELPHENKAIRSAIAKEIMSQDVVTDSQYHIALNPANLWYYPMQHVWYAYRANELMPYDDKHSNLAK
;
A
#
# COMPACT_ATOMS: atom_id res chain seq x y z
N MET A 1 4.69 -22.03 8.70
CA MET A 1 3.99 -21.84 7.41
C MET A 1 4.86 -20.97 6.54
N SER A 2 5.28 -21.45 5.36
CA SER A 2 6.15 -20.68 4.47
C SER A 2 5.42 -19.40 4.08
N LYS A 3 6.12 -18.24 4.18
CA LYS A 3 5.60 -16.94 3.72
C LYS A 3 5.47 -17.05 2.19
N ALA A 4 4.33 -17.54 1.72
CA ALA A 4 4.08 -17.86 0.32
C ALA A 4 4.25 -16.62 -0.58
N ASN A 5 4.68 -16.85 -1.82
CA ASN A 5 4.64 -15.82 -2.84
C ASN A 5 3.16 -15.47 -3.09
N GLN A 6 2.81 -14.20 -2.94
CA GLN A 6 1.45 -13.69 -3.18
C GLN A 6 1.51 -12.58 -4.23
N LEU A 7 0.55 -12.60 -5.16
CA LEU A 7 0.30 -11.50 -6.10
C LEU A 7 -0.99 -10.80 -5.69
N LEU A 8 -0.93 -9.49 -5.50
CA LEU A 8 -2.05 -8.69 -4.98
C LEU A 8 -2.25 -7.47 -5.88
N ASN A 9 -3.35 -7.46 -6.64
CA ASN A 9 -3.62 -6.39 -7.60
C ASN A 9 -4.23 -5.16 -6.92
N ILE A 10 -3.72 -3.99 -7.30
CA ILE A 10 -4.29 -2.67 -7.03
C ILE A 10 -4.55 -1.95 -8.36
N GLU A 11 -5.11 -0.75 -8.29
CA GLU A 11 -5.58 0.04 -9.42
C GLU A 11 -4.44 0.35 -10.42
N VAL A 12 -3.24 0.60 -9.90
CA VAL A 12 -2.07 1.03 -10.69
C VAL A 12 -1.11 -0.10 -11.05
N GLY A 13 -1.22 -1.27 -10.42
CA GLY A 13 -0.27 -2.36 -10.61
C GLY A 13 -0.48 -3.58 -9.72
N THR A 14 0.52 -4.44 -9.66
CA THR A 14 0.46 -5.69 -8.89
C THR A 14 1.58 -5.74 -7.87
N PHE A 15 1.22 -5.89 -6.61
CA PHE A 15 2.19 -6.20 -5.56
C PHE A 15 2.62 -7.66 -5.64
N LYS A 16 3.91 -7.89 -5.41
CA LYS A 16 4.51 -9.20 -5.21
C LYS A 16 5.07 -9.28 -3.80
N ARG A 17 4.51 -10.18 -2.97
CA ARG A 17 5.06 -10.50 -1.65
C ARG A 17 6.08 -11.62 -1.77
N GLN A 18 7.25 -11.42 -1.18
CA GLN A 18 8.27 -12.46 -1.01
C GLN A 18 8.83 -12.37 0.40
N GLY A 19 8.42 -13.30 1.27
CA GLY A 19 8.84 -13.26 2.67
C GLY A 19 8.34 -12.00 3.40
N ASN A 20 9.30 -11.20 3.89
CA ASN A 20 9.07 -9.91 4.55
C ASN A 20 9.28 -8.70 3.61
N LYS A 21 9.33 -8.92 2.30
CA LYS A 21 9.39 -7.85 1.31
C LYS A 21 8.11 -7.82 0.49
N LEU A 22 7.69 -6.60 0.18
CA LEU A 22 6.60 -6.32 -0.76
C LEU A 22 7.16 -5.43 -1.86
N THR A 23 6.94 -5.82 -3.11
CA THR A 23 7.42 -5.05 -4.26
C THR A 23 6.25 -4.67 -5.15
N LEU A 24 6.22 -3.43 -5.62
CA LEU A 24 5.27 -2.94 -6.62
C LEU A 24 6.05 -2.48 -7.84
N GLU A 25 5.69 -3.00 -9.00
CA GLU A 25 6.25 -2.57 -10.28
C GLU A 25 5.22 -1.74 -11.03
N LEU A 26 5.59 -0.53 -11.43
CA LEU A 26 4.77 0.41 -12.18
C LEU A 26 5.49 0.84 -13.45
N ASN A 27 4.75 1.13 -14.51
CA ASN A 27 5.37 1.57 -15.77
C ASN A 27 5.88 3.00 -15.61
N HIS A 28 7.12 3.28 -16.00
CA HIS A 28 7.73 4.63 -15.91
C HIS A 28 6.88 5.70 -16.61
N ASN A 29 6.22 5.37 -17.72
CA ASN A 29 5.37 6.30 -18.47
C ASN A 29 4.12 6.77 -17.71
N GLN A 30 3.83 6.17 -16.56
CA GLN A 30 2.73 6.58 -15.68
C GLN A 30 3.14 7.68 -14.69
N PHE A 31 4.44 7.96 -14.57
CA PHE A 31 4.98 8.96 -13.67
C PHE A 31 5.21 10.29 -14.37
N ARG A 32 5.28 11.36 -13.57
CA ARG A 32 5.45 12.74 -14.04
C ARG A 32 6.69 13.42 -13.47
N TYR A 33 7.53 12.71 -12.71
CA TYR A 33 8.78 13.26 -12.19
C TYR A 33 9.80 13.44 -13.32
N ASP A 34 10.70 14.40 -13.15
CA ASP A 34 11.87 14.57 -14.02
C ASP A 34 13.06 13.75 -13.50
N GLN A 35 13.17 13.61 -12.18
CA GLN A 35 14.22 12.87 -11.50
C GLN A 35 13.66 11.92 -10.44
N LEU A 36 14.12 10.67 -10.43
CA LEU A 36 13.66 9.66 -9.46
C LEU A 36 13.84 10.09 -7.99
N SER A 37 14.82 10.97 -7.72
CA SER A 37 15.06 11.52 -6.39
C SER A 37 13.89 12.33 -5.82
N GLU A 38 13.00 12.84 -6.67
CA GLU A 38 11.78 13.54 -6.23
C GLU A 38 10.83 12.60 -5.47
N LEU A 39 10.92 11.29 -5.71
CA LEU A 39 10.15 10.29 -4.97
C LEU A 39 10.76 9.94 -3.59
N ASN A 40 11.91 10.51 -3.22
CA ASN A 40 12.56 10.19 -1.95
C ASN A 40 11.75 10.65 -0.72
N GLU A 41 10.86 11.64 -0.86
CA GLU A 41 9.96 12.04 0.23
C GLU A 41 9.13 10.86 0.75
N LEU A 42 8.79 9.91 -0.13
CA LEU A 42 7.97 8.75 0.22
C LEU A 42 8.70 7.76 1.14
N LYS A 43 10.03 7.86 1.24
CA LYS A 43 10.84 7.07 2.17
C LYS A 43 10.79 7.61 3.60
N GLN A 44 10.25 8.81 3.83
CA GLN A 44 10.04 9.33 5.17
C GLN A 44 9.08 8.41 5.93
N ALA A 45 9.48 8.03 7.14
CA ALA A 45 8.69 7.13 7.97
C ALA A 45 7.38 7.81 8.38
N ASP A 46 6.30 7.04 8.35
CA ASP A 46 4.97 7.46 8.75
C ASP A 46 4.27 6.26 9.39
N SER A 47 3.65 6.47 10.54
CA SER A 47 3.04 5.40 11.33
C SER A 47 1.91 4.67 10.62
N ASN A 48 1.23 5.33 9.68
CA ASN A 48 0.11 4.76 8.94
C ASN A 48 0.58 3.95 7.71
N PHE A 49 1.85 4.03 7.30
CA PHE A 49 2.31 3.40 6.06
C PHE A 49 3.38 2.35 6.29
N LEU A 50 3.45 1.38 5.38
CA LEU A 50 4.60 0.49 5.34
C LEU A 50 5.85 1.27 4.93
N GLN A 51 6.97 0.98 5.58
CA GLN A 51 8.24 1.63 5.27
C GLN A 51 8.68 1.29 3.84
N LEU A 52 8.65 2.29 2.96
CA LEU A 52 9.30 2.26 1.67
C LEU A 52 10.81 2.34 1.88
N VAL A 53 11.53 1.28 1.52
CA VAL A 53 12.99 1.18 1.72
C VAL A 53 13.77 1.40 0.45
N ASN A 54 13.16 1.18 -0.73
CA ASN A 54 13.85 1.36 -1.99
C ASN A 54 12.89 1.79 -3.11
N VAL A 55 13.40 2.63 -4.00
CA VAL A 55 12.75 3.03 -5.25
C VAL A 55 13.85 3.02 -6.32
N VAL A 56 13.68 2.23 -7.37
CA VAL A 56 14.65 2.09 -8.46
C VAL A 56 13.95 2.05 -9.81
N GLU A 57 14.63 2.55 -10.84
CA GLU A 57 14.22 2.34 -12.23
C GLU A 57 14.93 1.13 -12.82
N GLN A 58 14.17 0.23 -13.43
CA GLN A 58 14.68 -0.97 -14.13
C GLN A 58 13.76 -1.28 -15.30
N ASP A 59 14.31 -1.47 -16.50
CA ASP A 59 13.56 -1.93 -17.69
C ASP A 59 12.23 -1.16 -17.95
N GLN A 60 12.29 0.17 -17.99
CA GLN A 60 11.11 1.07 -18.14
C GLN A 60 10.06 0.96 -17.03
N LYS A 61 10.44 0.44 -15.87
CA LYS A 61 9.58 0.36 -14.70
C LYS A 61 10.19 1.11 -13.53
N VAL A 62 9.32 1.62 -12.67
CA VAL A 62 9.66 2.07 -11.32
C VAL A 62 9.28 0.97 -10.36
N VAL A 63 10.25 0.52 -9.57
CA VAL A 63 10.11 -0.58 -8.62
C VAL A 63 10.17 -0.03 -7.21
N LEU A 64 9.05 -0.09 -6.50
CA LEU A 64 8.92 0.31 -5.10
C LEU A 64 9.05 -0.92 -4.21
N THR A 65 9.94 -0.88 -3.22
CA THR A 65 10.15 -1.99 -2.29
C THR A 65 9.86 -1.54 -0.86
N TYR A 66 8.97 -2.27 -0.21
CA TYR A 66 8.53 -2.05 1.17
C TYR A 66 9.00 -3.17 2.09
N THR A 67 9.23 -2.84 3.35
CA THR A 67 9.45 -3.83 4.41
C THR A 67 8.12 -4.18 5.07
N LEU A 68 7.84 -5.48 5.16
CA LEU A 68 6.68 -6.01 5.88
C LEU A 68 7.06 -6.35 7.32
N PRO A 69 6.35 -5.81 8.32
CA PRO A 69 6.48 -6.25 9.70
C PRO A 69 6.22 -7.74 9.86
N ASP A 70 6.74 -8.31 10.94
CA ASP A 70 6.53 -9.73 11.19
C ASP A 70 5.06 -10.05 11.45
N LYS A 71 4.64 -11.23 10.97
CA LYS A 71 3.28 -11.78 11.09
C LYS A 71 2.18 -10.92 10.44
N VAL A 72 2.54 -9.88 9.70
CA VAL A 72 1.59 -9.04 8.97
C VAL A 72 0.78 -9.84 7.95
N LYS A 73 -0.52 -9.55 7.91
CA LYS A 73 -1.50 -10.13 6.99
C LYS A 73 -2.00 -9.05 6.04
N SER A 74 -2.29 -9.44 4.80
CA SER A 74 -3.02 -8.56 3.87
C SER A 74 -4.47 -8.50 4.31
N LEU A 75 -5.13 -7.36 4.10
CA LEU A 75 -6.56 -7.22 4.34
C LEU A 75 -7.42 -8.17 3.46
N LYS A 76 -6.87 -8.74 2.38
CA LYS A 76 -7.52 -9.83 1.63
C LYS A 76 -7.85 -11.05 2.50
N GLU A 77 -7.12 -11.26 3.59
CA GLU A 77 -7.37 -12.36 4.55
C GLU A 77 -8.52 -12.06 5.53
N LEU A 78 -9.03 -10.82 5.55
CA LEU A 78 -10.06 -10.37 6.49
C LEU A 78 -11.32 -11.26 6.53
N PRO A 79 -11.84 -11.82 5.41
CA PRO A 79 -13.00 -12.73 5.45
C PRO A 79 -12.79 -13.98 6.30
N HIS A 80 -11.54 -14.40 6.52
CA HIS A 80 -11.19 -15.56 7.32
C HIS A 80 -11.01 -15.25 8.82
N GLU A 81 -10.99 -13.96 9.19
CA GLU A 81 -10.91 -13.53 10.57
C GLU A 81 -12.27 -13.55 11.26
N ASN A 82 -12.30 -13.64 12.60
CA ASN A 82 -13.54 -13.57 13.35
C ASN A 82 -14.15 -12.15 13.37
N LYS A 83 -15.44 -12.03 13.71
CA LYS A 83 -16.16 -10.75 13.68
C LYS A 83 -15.50 -9.66 14.54
N ALA A 84 -15.01 -9.99 15.74
CA ALA A 84 -14.39 -9.01 16.61
C ALA A 84 -13.10 -8.43 16.00
N ILE A 85 -12.26 -9.29 15.41
CA ILE A 85 -11.05 -8.89 14.68
C ILE A 85 -11.43 -7.96 13.52
N ARG A 86 -12.40 -8.37 12.69
CA ARG A 86 -12.84 -7.57 11.54
C ARG A 86 -13.36 -6.20 11.96
N SER A 87 -14.15 -6.13 13.03
CA SER A 87 -14.68 -4.88 13.57
C SER A 87 -13.59 -3.96 14.14
N ALA A 88 -12.57 -4.52 14.82
CA ALA A 88 -11.45 -3.74 15.33
C ALA A 88 -10.64 -3.11 14.18
N ILE A 89 -10.34 -3.89 13.13
CA ILE A 89 -9.61 -3.40 11.96
C ILE A 89 -10.41 -2.32 11.22
N ALA A 90 -11.72 -2.52 11.02
CA ALA A 90 -12.58 -1.53 10.40
C ALA A 90 -12.61 -0.21 11.21
N LYS A 91 -12.68 -0.30 12.54
CA LYS A 91 -12.62 0.87 13.41
C LYS A 91 -11.28 1.61 13.26
N GLU A 92 -10.17 0.88 13.20
CA GLU A 92 -8.83 1.45 13.03
C GLU A 92 -8.71 2.21 11.70
N ILE A 93 -9.16 1.61 10.59
CA ILE A 93 -9.18 2.24 9.26
C ILE A 93 -9.97 3.55 9.30
N MET A 94 -11.13 3.57 9.98
CA MET A 94 -11.96 4.76 10.10
C MET A 94 -11.33 5.83 11.00
N SER A 95 -10.57 5.46 12.02
CA SER A 95 -9.93 6.43 12.91
C SER A 95 -8.67 7.05 12.33
N GLN A 96 -7.98 6.35 11.41
CA GLN A 96 -6.79 6.89 10.74
C GLN A 96 -7.13 7.94 9.68
N ASP A 97 -8.35 7.90 9.11
CA ASP A 97 -8.90 8.81 8.08
C ASP A 97 -7.88 9.26 7.01
N VAL A 98 -7.02 8.33 6.58
CA VAL A 98 -5.85 8.66 5.74
C VAL A 98 -6.23 9.23 4.37
N VAL A 99 -7.45 8.98 3.90
CA VAL A 99 -7.93 9.52 2.61
C VAL A 99 -8.20 11.03 2.72
N THR A 100 -8.60 11.52 3.90
CA THR A 100 -8.92 12.93 4.13
C THR A 100 -7.73 13.70 4.72
N ASP A 101 -7.00 13.07 5.65
CA ASP A 101 -5.98 13.73 6.49
C ASP A 101 -4.53 13.60 5.95
N SER A 102 -4.38 13.13 4.70
CA SER A 102 -3.07 12.92 4.07
C SER A 102 -2.89 13.84 2.85
N GLN A 103 -1.64 14.27 2.61
CA GLN A 103 -1.25 14.93 1.36
C GLN A 103 -1.12 13.96 0.17
N TYR A 104 -1.23 12.65 0.42
CA TYR A 104 -1.05 11.60 -0.57
C TYR A 104 -2.39 11.03 -1.04
N HIS A 105 -2.44 10.62 -2.31
CA HIS A 105 -3.52 9.81 -2.88
C HIS A 105 -3.38 8.36 -2.43
N ILE A 106 -4.40 7.84 -1.75
CA ILE A 106 -4.36 6.52 -1.12
C ILE A 106 -5.57 5.71 -1.55
N ALA A 107 -5.31 4.57 -2.20
CA ALA A 107 -6.36 3.62 -2.58
C ALA A 107 -6.72 2.71 -1.40
N LEU A 108 -8.02 2.64 -1.08
CA LEU A 108 -8.58 1.74 -0.07
C LEU A 108 -8.80 0.30 -0.59
N ASN A 109 -7.93 -0.16 -1.48
CA ASN A 109 -7.96 -1.52 -2.00
C ASN A 109 -7.48 -2.51 -0.93
N PRO A 110 -8.17 -3.63 -0.64
CA PRO A 110 -7.70 -4.60 0.35
C PRO A 110 -6.31 -5.20 0.07
N ALA A 111 -5.81 -5.15 -1.16
CA ALA A 111 -4.44 -5.53 -1.51
C ALA A 111 -3.39 -4.50 -1.05
N ASN A 112 -3.80 -3.25 -0.88
CA ASN A 112 -2.96 -2.14 -0.41
C ASN A 112 -2.85 -2.07 1.12
N LEU A 113 -3.81 -2.66 1.83
CA LEU A 113 -3.91 -2.62 3.29
C LEU A 113 -3.33 -3.88 3.94
N TRP A 114 -2.64 -3.65 5.06
CA TRP A 114 -1.94 -4.65 5.85
C TRP A 114 -2.26 -4.45 7.32
N TYR A 115 -2.31 -5.53 8.10
CA TYR A 115 -2.59 -5.42 9.54
C TYR A 115 -1.85 -6.47 10.34
N TYR A 116 -1.42 -6.10 11.57
CA TYR A 116 -1.01 -7.01 12.64
C TYR A 116 -0.47 -6.26 13.89
N PRO A 117 -0.96 -6.55 15.12
CA PRO A 117 -2.25 -7.14 15.45
C PRO A 117 -3.43 -6.27 14.97
N MET A 118 -4.65 -6.56 15.42
CA MET A 118 -5.90 -5.95 14.93
C MET A 118 -5.99 -4.41 15.01
N GLN A 119 -5.11 -3.77 15.78
CA GLN A 119 -5.08 -2.32 16.06
C GLN A 119 -3.95 -1.61 15.30
N HIS A 120 -3.19 -2.32 14.47
CA HIS A 120 -2.19 -1.69 13.62
C HIS A 120 -2.55 -2.00 12.18
N VAL A 121 -2.94 -0.96 11.45
CA VAL A 121 -3.24 -1.00 10.03
C VAL A 121 -2.24 -0.12 9.31
N TRP A 122 -1.65 -0.66 8.25
CA TRP A 122 -0.71 0.03 7.38
C TRP A 122 -1.19 0.02 5.93
N TYR A 123 -0.92 1.12 5.23
CA TYR A 123 -1.11 1.25 3.79
C TYR A 123 0.25 1.13 3.08
N ALA A 124 0.33 0.34 2.01
CA ALA A 124 1.57 0.15 1.29
C ALA A 124 1.83 1.30 0.29
N TYR A 125 1.02 1.38 -0.75
CA TYR A 125 1.06 2.40 -1.78
C TYR A 125 0.37 3.67 -1.32
N ARG A 126 1.13 4.77 -1.36
CA ARG A 126 0.68 6.16 -1.28
C ARG A 126 1.31 6.90 -2.45
N ALA A 127 0.52 7.66 -3.19
CA ALA A 127 0.97 8.40 -4.35
C ALA A 127 1.02 9.90 -4.04
N ASN A 128 2.10 10.56 -4.44
CA ASN A 128 2.10 12.01 -4.59
C ASN A 128 1.66 12.38 -6.02
N GLU A 129 1.64 13.67 -6.34
CA GLU A 129 1.24 14.19 -7.66
C GLU A 129 2.11 13.70 -8.84
N LEU A 130 3.29 13.15 -8.56
CA LEU A 130 4.23 12.65 -9.58
C LEU A 130 4.02 11.18 -9.91
N MET A 131 3.13 10.49 -9.20
CA MET A 131 2.89 9.06 -9.30
C MET A 131 1.52 8.76 -9.89
N PRO A 132 1.30 7.55 -10.45
CA PRO A 132 -0.04 7.16 -10.86
C PRO A 132 -0.96 7.01 -9.65
N TYR A 133 -2.16 7.54 -9.76
CA TYR A 133 -3.25 7.26 -8.84
C TYR A 133 -4.56 7.22 -9.63
N ASP A 134 -5.56 6.52 -9.10
CA ASP A 134 -6.91 6.55 -9.66
C ASP A 134 -7.67 7.72 -9.02
N ASP A 135 -7.97 8.74 -9.81
CA ASP A 135 -8.74 9.91 -9.40
C ASP A 135 -10.25 9.63 -9.33
N LYS A 136 -10.68 8.44 -9.75
CA LYS A 136 -12.06 7.96 -9.62
C LYS A 136 -12.29 7.51 -8.18
N HIS A 137 -12.31 8.46 -7.26
CA HIS A 137 -13.05 8.31 -6.02
C HIS A 137 -14.53 8.17 -6.35
N SER A 138 -14.95 6.96 -6.69
CA SER A 138 -16.35 6.62 -6.61
C SER A 138 -16.70 6.56 -5.13
N ASN A 139 -17.18 7.69 -4.61
CA ASN A 139 -17.94 7.74 -3.38
C ASN A 139 -19.14 6.81 -3.54
N LEU A 140 -18.95 5.51 -3.27
CA LEU A 140 -19.99 4.48 -3.39
C LEU A 140 -20.77 4.66 -4.70
N ALA A 141 -20.25 4.20 -5.85
CA ALA A 141 -21.04 4.15 -7.09
C ALA A 141 -22.44 3.58 -6.75
N LYS A 142 -23.42 4.48 -6.71
CA LYS A 142 -24.84 4.18 -6.57
C LYS A 142 -25.36 3.60 -7.88
#